data_AF-A0A4Q3UW30-F1
#
_entry.id   AF-A0A4Q3UW30-F1
#
_cell.length_a   1.000
_cell.length_b   1.000
_cell.length_c   1.000
_cell.angle_alpha   90.00
_cell.angle_beta   90.00
_cell.angle_gamma   90.00
#
_symmetry.space_group_name_H-M   'P 1'
#
loop_
_entity.id
_entity.type
_entity.pdbx_description
1 polymer ?
#
loop_
_entity_poly.entity_id
_entity_poly.type
_entity_poly.pdbx_seq_one_letter_code
_entity_poly.pdbx_strand_id
1 'polypeptide(L)'
;MEYIPQILFVLIAGFAIWLFATNMLQIRKNILLGLDEDLSDNKSLRWKNLLLLAFGQKKMFRNPLVAVLHFIIYAGFIIINIE
;
A
#
# COMPACT_ATOMS: atom_id res chain seq x y z
N MET A 1 -10.86 -30.84 20.11
CA MET A 1 -9.66 -30.57 19.29
C MET A 1 -9.86 -29.48 18.22
N GLU A 2 -11.09 -28.99 17.95
CA GLU A 2 -11.33 -27.89 17.00
C GLU A 2 -11.15 -26.47 17.58
N TYR A 3 -11.17 -26.31 18.91
CA TYR A 3 -11.07 -24.98 19.52
C TYR A 3 -9.65 -24.40 19.53
N ILE A 4 -8.62 -25.25 19.50
CA ILE A 4 -7.20 -24.82 19.47
C ILE A 4 -6.89 -23.97 18.23
N PRO A 5 -7.21 -24.42 16.98
CA PRO A 5 -6.96 -23.59 15.80
C PRO A 5 -7.80 -22.30 15.77
N GLN A 6 -9.02 -22.32 16.30
CA GLN A 6 -9.87 -21.12 16.38
C GLN A 6 -9.31 -20.07 17.34
N ILE A 7 -8.87 -20.49 18.52
CA ILE A 7 -8.23 -19.61 19.51
C ILE A 7 -6.93 -19.04 18.94
N LEU A 8 -6.10 -19.89 18.31
CA LEU A 8 -4.85 -19.46 17.69
C LEU A 8 -5.11 -18.46 16.56
N PHE A 9 -6.13 -18.69 15.73
CA PHE A 9 -6.53 -17.77 14.67
C PHE A 9 -6.94 -16.41 15.23
N VAL A 10 -7.80 -16.38 16.25
CA VAL A 10 -8.26 -15.12 16.88
C VAL A 10 -7.08 -14.36 17.50
N LEU A 11 -6.15 -15.06 18.15
CA LEU A 11 -4.97 -14.44 18.73
C LEU A 11 -4.06 -13.82 17.65
N ILE A 12 -3.77 -14.56 16.58
CA ILE A 12 -2.93 -14.07 15.48
C ILE A 12 -3.62 -12.91 14.75
N ALA A 13 -4.92 -13.04 14.45
CA ALA A 13 -5.69 -12.00 13.80
C ALA A 13 -5.77 -10.74 14.65
N GLY A 14 -6.05 -10.88 15.95
CA GLY A 14 -6.08 -9.77 16.89
C GLY A 14 -4.72 -9.07 16.99
N PHE A 15 -3.63 -9.84 17.07
CA PHE A 15 -2.27 -9.29 17.07
C PHE A 15 -1.94 -8.54 15.78
N ALA A 16 -2.27 -9.12 14.61
CA ALA A 16 -2.05 -8.50 13.31
C ALA A 16 -2.83 -7.17 13.17
N ILE A 17 -4.11 -7.17 13.57
CA ILE A 17 -4.95 -5.96 13.57
C ILE A 17 -4.37 -4.90 14.50
N TRP A 18 -3.96 -5.27 15.72
CA TRP A 18 -3.37 -4.35 16.68
C TRP A 18 -2.07 -3.72 16.17
N LEU A 19 -1.18 -4.54 15.61
CA LEU A 19 0.08 -4.08 15.03
C LEU A 19 -0.17 -3.15 13.83
N PHE A 20 -1.11 -3.52 12.95
CA PHE A 20 -1.48 -2.69 11.80
C PHE A 20 -2.06 -1.34 12.24
N ALA A 21 -3.02 -1.35 13.18
CA ALA A 21 -3.64 -0.15 13.70
C ALA A 21 -2.63 0.79 14.37
N THR A 22 -1.70 0.24 15.15
CA THR A 22 -0.65 1.02 15.83
C THR A 22 0.26 1.72 14.81
N ASN A 23 0.72 1.00 13.79
CA ASN A 23 1.54 1.56 12.72
C ASN A 23 0.79 2.65 11.93
N MET A 24 -0.49 2.41 11.62
CA MET A 24 -1.34 3.39 10.93
C MET A 24 -1.49 4.68 11.74
N LEU A 25 -1.72 4.57 13.05
CA LEU A 25 -1.82 5.72 13.95
C LEU A 25 -0.51 6.50 14.03
N GLN A 26 0.63 5.79 14.05
CA GLN A 26 1.95 6.43 14.04
C GLN A 26 2.20 7.21 12.74
N ILE A 27 1.87 6.62 11.58
CA ILE A 27 1.97 7.30 10.28
C ILE A 27 1.06 8.53 10.26
N ARG A 28 -0.20 8.39 10.71
CA ARG A 28 -1.15 9.50 10.77
C ARG A 28 -0.63 10.64 11.66
N LYS A 29 -0.10 10.32 12.84
CA LYS A 29 0.49 11.32 13.74
C LYS A 29 1.64 12.06 13.05
N ASN A 30 2.53 11.36 12.36
CA ASN A 30 3.64 11.99 11.64
C ASN A 30 3.18 12.89 10.49
N ILE A 31 2.15 12.48 9.75
CA ILE A 31 1.56 13.32 8.68
C ILE A 31 0.96 14.59 9.26
N LEU A 32 0.22 14.49 10.38
CA LEU A 32 -0.42 15.64 11.04
C LEU A 32 0.57 16.58 11.75
N LEU A 33 1.79 16.13 12.02
CA LEU A 33 2.88 16.96 12.54
C LEU A 33 3.59 17.75 11.42
N GLY A 34 3.31 17.46 10.16
CA GLY A 34 3.84 18.22 9.02
C GLY A 34 3.33 19.66 9.05
N LEU A 35 4.22 20.61 8.77
CA LEU A 35 3.86 22.01 8.53
C LEU A 35 3.22 22.13 7.14
N ASP A 36 2.29 23.07 7.00
CA ASP A 36 1.72 23.39 5.69
C ASP A 36 2.82 23.96 4.78
N GLU A 37 3.09 23.25 3.69
CA GLU A 37 4.03 23.67 2.65
C GLU A 37 3.25 24.13 1.43
N ASP A 38 3.53 25.35 0.95
CA ASP A 38 2.90 25.87 -0.27
C ASP A 38 3.52 25.19 -1.49
N LEU A 39 2.80 24.20 -2.02
CA LEU A 39 3.18 23.44 -3.21
C LEU A 39 2.46 23.95 -4.47
N SER A 40 1.93 25.18 -4.48
CA SER A 40 1.12 25.73 -5.57
C SER A 40 1.89 25.94 -6.89
N ASP A 41 3.22 25.92 -6.86
CA ASP A 41 4.04 26.25 -8.02
C ASP A 41 4.10 25.10 -9.06
N ASN A 42 4.13 25.47 -10.35
CA ASN A 42 4.32 24.58 -11.49
C ASN A 42 3.36 23.37 -11.61
N LYS A 43 2.05 23.63 -11.70
CA LYS A 43 0.99 22.61 -11.86
C LYS A 43 1.23 21.60 -12.99
N SER A 44 1.74 22.03 -14.15
CA SER A 44 1.96 21.16 -15.32
C SER A 44 3.02 20.08 -15.04
N LEU A 45 4.12 20.45 -14.38
CA LEU A 45 5.19 19.54 -14.00
C LEU A 45 4.73 18.54 -12.93
N ARG A 46 3.86 18.97 -12.00
CA ARG A 46 3.26 18.10 -10.99
C ARG A 46 2.37 17.02 -11.58
N TRP A 47 1.49 17.37 -12.53
CA TRP A 47 0.67 16.37 -13.22
C TRP A 47 1.53 15.35 -13.99
N LYS A 48 2.57 15.81 -14.68
CA LYS A 48 3.52 14.92 -15.34
C LYS A 48 4.21 13.99 -14.35
N ASN A 49 4.67 14.51 -13.22
CA ASN A 49 5.30 13.70 -12.17
C ASN A 49 4.32 12.72 -11.52
N LEU A 50 3.07 13.13 -11.26
CA LEU A 50 2.03 12.27 -10.70
C LEU A 50 1.70 11.14 -11.66
N LEU A 51 1.55 11.41 -12.96
CA LEU A 51 1.35 10.37 -13.97
C LEU A 51 2.56 9.42 -14.02
N LEU A 52 3.79 9.94 -14.06
CA LEU A 52 5.00 9.11 -14.04
C LEU A 52 5.13 8.25 -12.77
N LEU A 53 4.63 8.74 -11.62
CA LEU A 53 4.62 8.00 -10.37
C LEU A 53 3.48 6.96 -10.32
N ALA A 54 2.28 7.35 -10.73
CA ALA A 54 1.06 6.55 -10.70
C ALA A 54 1.10 5.40 -11.71
N PHE A 55 1.63 5.65 -12.91
CA PHE A 55 1.91 4.61 -13.91
C PHE A 55 3.19 3.80 -13.58
N GLY A 56 3.79 4.01 -12.42
CA GLY A 56 4.85 3.15 -11.88
C GLY A 56 6.20 3.25 -12.58
N GLN A 57 6.34 4.08 -13.63
CA GLN A 57 7.49 4.04 -14.53
C GLN A 57 8.84 4.28 -13.85
N LYS A 58 8.91 5.17 -12.85
CA LYS A 58 10.21 5.55 -12.26
C LYS A 58 10.63 4.71 -11.05
N LYS A 59 9.69 4.22 -10.25
CA LYS A 59 9.97 3.53 -8.97
C LYS A 59 9.74 2.03 -9.05
N MET A 60 8.77 1.58 -9.85
CA MET A 60 8.40 0.17 -9.98
C MET A 60 9.42 -0.59 -10.84
N PHE A 61 9.88 0.01 -11.95
CA PHE A 61 10.87 -0.60 -12.84
C PHE A 61 12.31 -0.56 -12.29
N ARG A 62 12.58 0.23 -11.25
CA ARG A 62 13.88 0.23 -10.57
C ARG A 62 14.15 -1.10 -9.85
N ASN A 63 13.08 -1.78 -9.41
CA ASN A 63 13.15 -3.07 -8.72
C ASN A 63 12.35 -4.11 -9.52
N PRO A 64 12.98 -4.84 -10.47
CA PRO A 64 12.28 -5.72 -11.40
C PRO A 64 11.46 -6.82 -10.71
N LEU A 65 11.91 -7.31 -9.55
CA LEU A 65 11.16 -8.29 -8.76
C LEU A 65 9.79 -7.75 -8.30
N VAL A 66 9.74 -6.49 -7.86
CA VAL A 66 8.49 -5.85 -7.41
C VAL A 66 7.55 -5.65 -8.60
N ALA A 67 8.09 -5.27 -9.76
CA ALA A 67 7.31 -5.09 -10.97
C ALA A 67 6.64 -6.40 -11.44
N VAL A 68 7.38 -7.51 -11.43
CA VAL A 68 6.85 -8.84 -11.82
C VAL A 68 5.76 -9.30 -10.84
N LEU A 69 6.00 -9.18 -9.52
CA LEU A 69 5.00 -9.55 -8.52
C LEU A 69 3.71 -8.74 -8.70
N HIS A 70 3.82 -7.43 -8.92
CA HIS A 70 2.66 -6.55 -9.09
C HIS A 70 1.85 -6.92 -10.34
N PHE A 71 2.54 -7.26 -11.44
CA PHE A 71 1.90 -7.72 -12.66
C PHE A 71 1.13 -9.03 -12.45
N ILE A 72 1.74 -10.01 -11.79
CA ILE A 72 1.10 -11.31 -11.52
C ILE A 72 -0.16 -11.14 -10.65
N ILE A 73 -0.07 -10.34 -9.58
CA ILE A 73 -1.23 -10.05 -8.71
C ILE A 73 -2.36 -9.40 -9.53
N TYR A 74 -2.05 -8.38 -10.33
CA TYR A 74 -3.05 -7.67 -11.14
C TYR A 74 -3.68 -8.57 -12.20
N ALA A 75 -2.88 -9.42 -12.87
CA ALA A 75 -3.38 -10.43 -13.78
C ALA A 75 -4.29 -11.43 -13.08
N GLY A 76 -3.94 -11.88 -11.87
CA GLY A 76 -4.79 -12.74 -11.05
C GLY A 76 -6.15 -12.11 -10.74
N PHE A 77 -6.18 -10.83 -10.36
CA PHE A 77 -7.44 -10.11 -10.15
C PHE A 77 -8.30 -10.06 -11.43
N ILE A 78 -7.69 -9.77 -12.58
CA ILE A 78 -8.42 -9.74 -13.85
C ILE A 78 -8.99 -11.11 -14.19
N ILE A 79 -8.18 -12.17 -14.07
CA ILE A 79 -8.60 -13.55 -14.39
C ILE A 79 -9.81 -13.95 -13.52
N ILE A 80 -9.73 -13.72 -12.21
CA ILE A 80 -10.80 -14.06 -11.25
C ILE A 80 -12.09 -13.27 -11.52
N ASN A 81 -12.01 -12.05 -12.05
CA ASN A 81 -13.19 -11.25 -12.36
C ASN A 81 -13.82 -11.58 -13.71
N ILE A 82 -13.09 -12.27 -14.59
CA ILE A 82 -13.56 -12.68 -15.93
C ILE A 82 -14.15 -14.09 -15.90
N GLU A 83 -13.69 -14.95 -15.00
CA GLU A 83 -14.30 -16.25 -14.67
C GLU A 83 -15.60 -16.09 -13.88
#